data_AF-A0A9Q8UTH2-F1
#
_entry.id   AF-A0A9Q8UTH2-F1
#
_cell.length_a   1.000
_cell.length_b   1.000
_cell.length_c   1.000
_cell.angle_alpha   90.00
_cell.angle_beta   90.00
_cell.angle_gamma   90.00
#
_symmetry.space_group_name_H-M   'P 1'
#
loop_
_entity.id
_entity.type
_entity.pdbx_description
1 polymer ?
#
loop_
_entity_poly.entity_id
_entity_poly.type
_entity_poly.pdbx_seq_one_letter_code
_entity_poly.pdbx_strand_id
1 'polypeptide(L)'
;MPINITIHTNWLTRRNIRHAQNEIEYGTTSAQRDAGRRALEKIAMEEIMESVKKAIGDSDNEIKSAPPAPARKALQVRIYVEPDFGGGRLGLWIKKEDTVQHLKNIILEEMEVPIERQRLLYLGSEFQDGQRMDRYHVDHDAVIELRVRMG
;
A
#
# COMPACT_ATOMS: atom_id res chain seq x y z
N MET A 1 -11.83 29.26 3.13
CA MET A 1 -10.69 28.50 2.57
C MET A 1 -11.13 27.06 2.45
N PRO A 2 -11.18 26.45 1.25
CA PRO A 2 -11.58 25.04 1.15
C PRO A 2 -10.49 24.16 1.76
N ILE A 3 -10.90 23.29 2.69
CA ILE A 3 -10.03 22.29 3.29
C ILE A 3 -9.77 21.25 2.20
N ASN A 4 -8.54 21.22 1.69
CA ASN A 4 -8.13 20.25 0.69
C ASN A 4 -7.90 18.91 1.41
N ILE A 5 -8.95 18.10 1.53
CA ILE A 5 -8.86 16.76 2.12
C ILE A 5 -8.30 15.84 1.03
N THR A 6 -6.99 15.66 1.00
CA THR A 6 -6.36 14.63 0.19
C THR A 6 -6.68 13.27 0.81
N ILE A 7 -7.65 12.55 0.25
CA ILE A 7 -7.99 11.18 0.66
C ILE A 7 -6.88 10.27 0.15
N HIS A 8 -6.04 9.78 1.07
CA HIS A 8 -5.07 8.72 0.77
C HIS A 8 -5.83 7.40 0.58
N THR A 9 -6.28 7.13 -0.64
CA THR A 9 -6.94 5.87 -0.98
C THR A 9 -5.95 4.70 -0.97
N ASN A 10 -6.35 3.59 -0.34
CA ASN A 10 -5.58 2.33 -0.28
C ASN A 10 -5.49 1.67 -1.67
N TRP A 11 -4.48 0.84 -1.90
CA TRP A 11 -4.14 0.26 -3.20
C TRP A 11 -5.24 -0.61 -3.82
N LEU A 12 -5.91 -1.44 -3.00
CA LEU A 12 -7.06 -2.26 -3.42
C LEU A 12 -8.15 -1.37 -4.00
N THR A 13 -8.39 -0.22 -3.36
CA THR A 13 -9.39 0.75 -3.76
C THR A 13 -9.01 1.41 -5.08
N ARG A 14 -7.74 1.82 -5.27
CA ARG A 14 -7.26 2.40 -6.53
C ARG A 14 -7.36 1.44 -7.71
N ARG A 15 -6.97 0.17 -7.52
CA ARG A 15 -7.07 -0.87 -8.55
C ARG A 15 -8.53 -1.16 -8.92
N ASN A 16 -9.42 -1.27 -7.93
CA ASN A 16 -10.84 -1.52 -8.15
C ASN A 16 -11.53 -0.33 -8.85
N ILE A 17 -11.15 0.92 -8.51
CA ILE A 17 -11.64 2.11 -9.22
C ILE A 17 -11.21 2.09 -10.68
N ARG A 18 -9.93 1.78 -10.96
CA ARG A 18 -9.40 1.72 -12.33
C ARG A 18 -10.09 0.64 -13.16
N HIS A 19 -10.34 -0.53 -12.58
CA HIS A 19 -11.09 -1.61 -13.24
C HIS A 19 -12.54 -1.20 -13.53
N ALA A 20 -13.23 -0.63 -12.54
CA ALA A 20 -14.62 -0.20 -12.69
C ALA A 20 -14.77 0.95 -13.71
N GLN A 21 -13.81 1.88 -13.76
CA GLN A 21 -13.74 2.92 -14.79
C GLN A 21 -13.51 2.33 -16.19
N ASN A 22 -12.63 1.34 -16.31
CA ASN A 22 -12.38 0.63 -17.56
C ASN A 22 -13.64 -0.12 -18.05
N GLU A 23 -14.44 -0.70 -17.15
CA GLU A 23 -15.72 -1.34 -17.50
C GLU A 23 -16.80 -0.35 -17.95
N ILE A 24 -16.78 0.89 -17.44
CA ILE A 24 -17.68 1.97 -17.88
C ILE A 24 -17.26 2.49 -19.26
N GLU A 25 -15.97 2.72 -19.47
CA GLU A 25 -15.42 3.33 -20.68
C GLU A 25 -15.40 2.34 -21.85
N TYR A 26 -14.92 1.11 -21.61
CA TYR A 26 -14.67 0.10 -22.64
C TYR A 26 -15.64 -1.10 -22.58
N GLY A 27 -16.64 -1.08 -21.70
CA GLY A 27 -17.65 -2.13 -21.62
C GLY A 27 -18.42 -2.28 -22.92
N THR A 28 -18.42 -3.49 -23.48
CA THR A 28 -19.10 -3.79 -24.76
C THR A 28 -20.61 -3.93 -24.63
N THR A 29 -21.09 -4.18 -23.40
CA THR A 29 -22.52 -4.38 -23.10
C THR A 29 -23.01 -3.37 -22.07
N SER A 30 -24.31 -3.03 -22.14
CA SER A 30 -24.94 -2.14 -21.15
C SER A 30 -24.78 -2.68 -19.72
N ALA A 31 -24.86 -4.00 -19.55
CA ALA A 31 -24.69 -4.65 -18.25
C ALA A 31 -23.28 -4.48 -17.67
N GLN A 32 -22.23 -4.51 -18.50
CA GLN A 32 -20.85 -4.29 -18.05
C GLN A 32 -20.63 -2.83 -17.61
N ARG A 33 -21.17 -1.87 -18.36
CA ARG A 33 -21.09 -0.44 -17.97
C ARG A 33 -21.87 -0.15 -16.69
N ASP A 34 -23.03 -0.76 -16.52
CA ASP A 34 -23.82 -0.67 -15.28
C ASP A 34 -23.13 -1.36 -14.09
N ALA A 35 -22.45 -2.48 -14.31
CA ALA A 35 -21.65 -3.14 -13.28
C ALA A 35 -20.50 -2.25 -12.80
N GLY A 36 -19.76 -1.62 -13.72
CA GLY A 36 -18.71 -0.66 -13.38
C GLY A 36 -19.24 0.55 -12.60
N ARG A 37 -20.38 1.12 -12.99
CA ARG A 37 -21.03 2.22 -12.23
C ARG A 37 -21.39 1.81 -10.81
N ARG A 38 -22.02 0.64 -10.65
CA ARG A 38 -22.40 0.09 -9.33
C ARG A 38 -21.19 -0.21 -8.46
N ALA A 39 -20.10 -0.69 -9.06
CA ALA A 39 -18.84 -0.93 -8.34
C ALA A 39 -18.25 0.38 -7.81
N LEU A 40 -18.23 1.45 -8.61
CA LEU A 40 -17.79 2.77 -8.15
C LEU A 40 -18.68 3.35 -7.05
N GLU A 41 -20.01 3.25 -7.19
CA GLU A 41 -20.94 3.68 -6.13
C GLU A 41 -20.72 2.91 -4.82
N LYS A 42 -20.49 1.60 -4.90
CA LYS A 42 -20.21 0.78 -3.72
C LYS A 42 -18.91 1.19 -3.04
N ILE A 43 -17.85 1.45 -3.81
CA ILE A 43 -16.56 1.91 -3.30
C ILE A 43 -16.70 3.28 -2.62
N ALA A 44 -17.38 4.23 -3.27
CA ALA A 44 -17.62 5.56 -2.70
C ALA A 44 -18.46 5.49 -1.41
N MET A 45 -19.49 4.63 -1.39
CA MET A 45 -20.33 4.44 -0.20
C MET A 45 -19.54 3.82 0.95
N GLU A 46 -18.66 2.84 0.67
CA GLU A 46 -17.82 2.20 1.69
C GLU A 46 -16.80 3.18 2.28
N GLU A 47 -16.24 4.08 1.47
CA GLU A 47 -15.32 5.14 1.91
C GLU A 47 -16.01 6.20 2.78
N ILE A 48 -17.22 6.61 2.39
CA ILE A 48 -18.07 7.50 3.19
C ILE A 48 -18.41 6.82 4.53
N MET A 49 -18.81 5.54 4.49
CA MET A 49 -19.15 4.78 5.68
C MET A 49 -17.94 4.52 6.59
N GLU A 50 -16.73 4.34 6.03
CA GLU A 50 -15.50 4.24 6.81
C GLU A 50 -15.16 5.57 7.48
N SER A 51 -15.33 6.69 6.77
CA SER A 51 -15.16 8.03 7.34
C SER A 51 -16.16 8.30 8.47
N VAL A 52 -17.42 7.89 8.30
CA VAL A 52 -18.45 7.97 9.33
C VAL A 52 -18.12 7.05 10.52
N LYS A 53 -17.72 5.80 10.28
CA LYS A 53 -17.29 4.87 11.35
C LYS A 53 -16.09 5.40 12.11
N LYS A 54 -15.11 6.00 11.44
CA LYS A 54 -13.95 6.62 12.05
C LYS A 54 -14.31 7.85 12.89
N ALA A 55 -15.30 8.63 12.46
CA ALA A 55 -15.80 9.76 13.22
C ALA A 55 -16.65 9.35 14.44
N ILE A 56 -17.23 8.15 14.42
CA ILE A 56 -18.08 7.62 15.51
C ILE A 56 -17.29 6.64 16.43
N GLY A 57 -16.19 6.03 15.96
CA GLY A 57 -15.52 4.88 16.55
C GLY A 57 -14.36 5.14 17.52
N ASP A 58 -14.45 6.19 18.33
CA ASP A 58 -13.60 6.34 19.54
C ASP A 58 -14.26 5.76 20.81
N SER A 59 -15.34 4.97 20.68
CA SER A 59 -15.94 4.24 21.81
C SER A 59 -16.13 2.75 21.51
N ASP A 60 -15.47 1.98 22.37
CA ASP A 60 -15.62 0.54 22.66
C ASP A 60 -14.71 -0.49 21.97
N ASN A 61 -13.63 -0.78 22.72
CA ASN A 61 -13.25 -2.10 23.24
C ASN A 61 -12.37 -3.02 22.38
N GLU A 62 -11.05 -2.82 22.48
CA GLU A 62 -10.12 -3.97 22.60
C GLU A 62 -8.93 -3.58 23.51
N ILE A 63 -8.87 -4.19 24.69
CA ILE A 63 -7.75 -4.09 25.63
C ILE A 63 -6.58 -4.92 25.07
N LYS A 64 -5.73 -4.27 24.26
CA LYS A 64 -4.27 -4.50 24.26
C LYS A 64 -3.62 -3.14 24.12
N SER A 65 -3.06 -2.66 25.21
CA SER A 65 -2.51 -1.31 25.41
C SER A 65 -1.56 -0.89 24.27
N ALA A 66 -2.12 -0.29 23.21
CA ALA A 66 -1.35 0.46 22.24
C ALA A 66 -0.99 1.81 22.89
N PRO A 67 0.29 2.26 22.83
CA PRO A 67 0.68 3.51 23.46
C PRO A 67 -0.17 4.68 22.92
N PRO A 68 -0.54 5.65 23.77
CA PRO A 68 -1.41 6.76 23.39
C PRO A 68 -0.76 7.58 22.29
N ALA A 69 -1.58 8.18 21.43
CA ALA A 69 -1.15 8.98 20.29
C ALA A 69 -0.45 10.28 20.73
N PRO A 70 0.89 10.22 20.86
CA PRO A 70 1.75 11.00 19.96
C PRO A 70 2.79 10.15 19.19
N ALA A 71 2.83 8.82 19.36
CA ALA A 71 3.86 7.96 18.73
C ALA A 71 3.59 7.54 17.27
N ARG A 72 2.34 7.63 16.76
CA ARG A 72 1.97 7.11 15.42
C ARG A 72 2.64 7.83 14.23
N LYS A 73 3.15 9.05 14.43
CA LYS A 73 3.90 9.81 13.40
C LYS A 73 5.42 9.56 13.44
N ALA A 74 5.95 8.93 14.49
CA ALA A 74 7.40 8.84 14.74
C ALA A 74 8.05 7.53 14.27
N LEU A 75 7.29 6.60 13.67
CA LEU A 75 7.79 5.26 13.29
C LEU A 75 7.78 4.99 11.78
N GLN A 76 7.31 5.95 10.99
CA GLN A 76 7.36 5.87 9.53
C GLN A 76 8.69 6.40 9.02
N VAL A 77 9.37 5.61 8.20
CA VAL A 77 10.60 5.99 7.50
C VAL A 77 10.35 5.95 6.01
N ARG A 78 10.93 6.91 5.29
CA ARG A 78 10.98 6.86 3.84
C ARG A 78 12.13 5.94 3.43
N ILE A 79 11.88 5.09 2.45
CA ILE A 79 12.87 4.23 1.83
C ILE A 79 12.77 4.37 0.31
N TYR A 80 13.81 3.93 -0.38
CA TYR A 80 13.82 3.81 -1.83
C TYR A 80 14.03 2.36 -2.23
N VAL A 81 13.26 1.88 -3.20
CA VAL A 81 13.47 0.58 -3.84
C VAL A 81 14.07 0.83 -5.22
N GLU A 82 15.21 0.22 -5.49
CA GLU A 82 15.93 0.37 -6.76
C GLU A 82 15.97 -0.96 -7.52
N PRO A 83 15.28 -1.09 -8.67
CA PRO A 83 15.27 -2.30 -9.49
C PRO A 83 16.55 -2.47 -10.32
N ASP A 84 17.00 -3.70 -10.51
CA ASP A 84 18.15 -4.02 -11.38
C ASP A 84 17.82 -4.07 -12.88
N PHE A 85 16.55 -4.04 -13.23
CA PHE A 85 16.05 -4.05 -14.61
C PHE A 85 15.74 -2.65 -15.17
N GLY A 86 16.11 -1.59 -14.45
CA GLY A 86 15.82 -0.20 -14.84
C GLY A 86 14.39 0.25 -14.47
N GLY A 87 14.02 1.48 -14.84
CA GLY A 87 12.70 2.07 -14.54
C GLY A 87 12.68 3.14 -13.45
N GLY A 88 13.83 3.46 -12.85
CA GLY A 88 13.95 4.46 -11.79
C GLY A 88 13.61 3.91 -10.40
N ARG A 89 13.95 4.68 -9.36
CA ARG A 89 13.72 4.27 -7.96
C ARG A 89 12.30 4.60 -7.49
N LEU A 90 11.70 3.69 -6.74
CA LEU A 90 10.38 3.84 -6.12
C LEU A 90 10.55 4.33 -4.66
N GLY A 91 10.00 5.49 -4.33
CA GLY A 91 10.02 6.02 -2.96
C GLY A 91 8.80 5.55 -2.16
N LEU A 92 9.02 4.88 -1.02
CA LEU A 92 7.96 4.31 -0.20
C LEU A 92 8.05 4.81 1.25
N TRP A 93 6.90 4.91 1.91
CA TRP A 93 6.81 5.16 3.35
C TRP A 93 6.42 3.86 4.04
N ILE A 94 7.31 3.34 4.89
CA ILE A 94 7.10 2.11 5.66
C ILE A 94 7.14 2.38 7.14
N LYS A 95 6.47 1.57 7.94
CA LYS A 95 6.65 1.54 9.40
C LYS A 95 7.77 0.57 9.76
N LYS A 96 8.54 0.87 10.80
CA LYS A 96 9.56 -0.06 11.32
C LYS A 96 8.96 -1.41 11.73
N GLU A 97 7.68 -1.43 12.13
CA GLU A 97 6.97 -2.64 12.50
C GLU A 97 6.48 -3.50 11.33
N ASP A 98 6.49 -2.97 10.10
CA ASP A 98 6.02 -3.70 8.92
C ASP A 98 6.90 -4.91 8.63
N THR A 99 6.32 -5.89 7.94
CA THR A 99 7.04 -7.11 7.54
C THR A 99 7.64 -6.98 6.14
N VAL A 100 8.66 -7.78 5.85
CA VAL A 100 9.25 -7.90 4.51
C VAL A 100 8.19 -8.29 3.48
N GLN A 101 7.24 -9.16 3.87
CA GLN A 101 6.13 -9.56 3.00
C GLN A 101 5.20 -8.38 2.65
N HIS A 102 5.00 -7.43 3.56
CA HIS A 102 4.25 -6.22 3.25
C HIS A 102 4.93 -5.38 2.17
N LEU A 103 6.25 -5.18 2.27
CA LEU A 103 7.02 -4.45 1.25
C LEU A 103 7.00 -5.18 -0.10
N LYS A 104 7.12 -6.51 -0.12
CA LYS A 104 7.04 -7.29 -1.36
C LYS A 104 5.69 -7.16 -2.05
N ASN A 105 4.59 -7.12 -1.30
CA ASN A 105 3.27 -6.85 -1.87
C ASN A 105 3.23 -5.48 -2.54
N ILE A 106 3.70 -4.42 -1.87
CA ILE A 106 3.75 -3.07 -2.46
C ILE A 106 4.54 -3.06 -3.78
N ILE A 107 5.69 -3.74 -3.83
CA ILE A 107 6.52 -3.84 -5.04
C ILE A 107 5.81 -4.62 -6.15
N LEU A 108 5.09 -5.69 -5.83
CA LEU A 108 4.26 -6.41 -6.81
C LEU A 108 3.23 -5.48 -7.43
N GLU A 109 2.66 -4.60 -6.65
CA GLU A 109 1.60 -3.72 -7.11
C GLU A 109 2.11 -2.53 -7.91
N GLU A 110 3.20 -1.91 -7.47
CA GLU A 110 3.74 -0.69 -8.11
C GLU A 110 4.66 -1.01 -9.29
N MET A 111 5.30 -2.18 -9.29
CA MET A 111 6.30 -2.56 -10.28
C MET A 111 5.94 -3.84 -11.05
N GLU A 112 4.79 -4.46 -10.73
CA GLU A 112 4.28 -5.68 -11.39
C GLU A 112 5.26 -6.86 -11.34
N VAL A 113 6.17 -6.88 -10.35
CA VAL A 113 7.13 -7.97 -10.15
C VAL A 113 6.53 -9.02 -9.21
N PRO A 114 6.33 -10.28 -9.64
CA PRO A 114 5.83 -11.36 -8.79
C PRO A 114 6.67 -11.55 -7.53
N ILE A 115 6.03 -11.71 -6.36
CA ILE A 115 6.67 -11.79 -5.03
C ILE A 115 7.74 -12.88 -4.98
N GLU A 116 7.48 -14.02 -5.63
CA GLU A 116 8.41 -15.15 -5.72
C GLU A 116 9.68 -14.83 -6.53
N ARG A 117 9.63 -13.80 -7.38
CA ARG A 117 10.77 -13.31 -8.17
C ARG A 117 11.49 -12.15 -7.49
N GLN A 118 10.88 -11.55 -6.47
CA GLN A 118 11.47 -10.42 -5.75
C GLN A 118 12.51 -10.88 -4.74
N ARG A 119 13.75 -10.44 -4.95
CA ARG A 119 14.77 -10.40 -3.91
C ARG A 119 15.01 -8.98 -3.46
N LEU A 120 14.81 -8.76 -2.17
CA LEU A 120 15.09 -7.47 -1.53
C LEU A 120 16.41 -7.59 -0.78
N LEU A 121 17.36 -6.73 -1.11
CA LEU A 121 18.66 -6.67 -0.45
C LEU A 121 18.87 -5.30 0.17
N TYR A 122 19.44 -5.29 1.36
CA TYR A 122 19.88 -4.08 2.03
C TYR A 122 21.29 -4.29 2.57
N LEU A 123 22.22 -3.40 2.19
CA LEU A 123 23.64 -3.50 2.56
C LEU A 123 24.24 -4.90 2.25
N GLY A 124 23.83 -5.51 1.13
CA GLY A 124 24.26 -6.85 0.72
C GLY A 124 23.59 -8.02 1.45
N SER A 125 22.69 -7.76 2.41
CA SER A 125 21.94 -8.80 3.12
C SER A 125 20.54 -8.99 2.51
N GLU A 126 20.19 -10.23 2.16
CA GLU A 126 18.86 -10.57 1.63
C GLU A 126 17.82 -10.61 2.76
N PHE A 127 16.73 -9.88 2.58
CA PHE A 127 15.60 -9.88 3.50
C PHE A 127 14.88 -11.23 3.50
N GLN A 128 14.51 -11.68 4.69
CA GLN A 128 13.82 -12.94 4.92
C GLN A 128 12.32 -12.68 5.05
N ASP A 129 11.53 -13.55 4.42
CA ASP A 129 10.08 -13.47 4.50
C ASP A 129 9.60 -13.66 5.95
N GLY A 130 8.57 -12.90 6.33
CA GLY A 130 8.03 -12.90 7.70
C GLY A 130 8.86 -12.12 8.73
N GLN A 131 10.06 -11.67 8.40
CA GLN A 131 10.84 -10.79 9.28
C GLN A 131 10.30 -9.35 9.24
N ARG A 132 10.42 -8.64 10.36
CA ARG A 132 10.08 -7.22 10.50
C ARG A 132 11.22 -6.32 10.05
N MET A 133 10.89 -5.13 9.53
CA MET A 133 11.86 -4.17 9.01
C MET A 133 12.82 -3.62 10.08
N ASP A 134 12.35 -3.50 11.33
CA ASP A 134 13.16 -3.06 12.46
C ASP A 134 14.41 -3.91 12.71
N ARG A 135 14.41 -5.20 12.34
CA ARG A 135 15.56 -6.10 12.50
C ARG A 135 16.71 -5.79 11.56
N TYR A 136 16.42 -5.16 10.43
CA TYR A 136 17.41 -4.83 9.42
C TYR A 136 18.01 -3.43 9.61
N HIS A 137 17.61 -2.72 10.68
CA HIS A 137 18.06 -1.35 10.98
C HIS A 137 17.91 -0.42 9.77
N VAL A 138 16.81 -0.55 9.04
CA VAL A 138 16.53 0.28 7.86
C VAL A 138 16.32 1.73 8.31
N ASP A 139 17.27 2.60 7.90
CA ASP A 139 17.25 4.02 8.20
C ASP A 139 16.42 4.83 7.21
N HIS A 140 16.20 6.10 7.54
CA HIS A 140 15.55 7.05 6.64
C HIS A 140 16.37 7.24 5.36
N ASP A 141 15.69 7.24 4.21
CA ASP A 141 16.26 7.30 2.86
C ASP A 141 17.18 6.12 2.50
N ALA A 142 17.06 5.00 3.22
CA ALA A 142 17.71 3.76 2.86
C ALA A 142 17.31 3.30 1.45
N VAL A 143 18.27 2.79 0.70
CA VAL A 143 18.06 2.18 -0.63
C VAL A 143 18.08 0.67 -0.48
N ILE A 144 16.96 0.04 -0.87
CA ILE A 144 16.80 -1.41 -0.94
C ILE A 144 16.92 -1.81 -2.41
N GLU A 145 17.85 -2.71 -2.71
CA GLU A 145 18.02 -3.25 -4.05
C GLU A 145 16.95 -4.32 -4.31
N LEU A 146 16.21 -4.17 -5.40
CA LEU A 146 15.31 -5.18 -5.93
C LEU A 146 16.00 -5.94 -7.06
N ARG A 147 16.34 -7.21 -6.82
CA ARG A 147 16.86 -8.12 -7.84
C ARG A 147 15.76 -9.03 -8.33
N VAL A 148 15.55 -9.09 -9.63
CA VAL A 148 14.58 -10.02 -10.22
C VAL A 148 15.27 -11.31 -10.63
N ARG A 149 14.76 -12.44 -10.14
CA ARG A 149 15.16 -13.75 -10.66
C ARG A 149 14.32 -14.08 -11.89
N MET A 150 14.98 -14.38 -13.01
CA MET A 150 14.34 -15.04 -14.15
C MET A 150 14.30 -16.54 -13.86
N GLY A 151 13.10 -17.11 -13.83
CA GLY A 151 12.88 -18.55 -13.78
C GLY A 151 12.79 -19.14 -15.18
#